data_AF-A3IZZ9-F1
#
_entry.id   AF-A3IZZ9-F1
#
_cell.length_a   1.000
_cell.length_b   1.000
_cell.length_c   1.000
_cell.angle_alpha   90.00
_cell.angle_beta   90.00
_cell.angle_gamma   90.00
#
_symmetry.space_group_name_H-M   'P 1'
#
loop_
_entity.id
_entity.type
_entity.pdbx_description
1 polymer ?
#
loop_
_entity_poly.entity_id
_entity_poly.type
_entity_poly.pdbx_seq_one_letter_code
_entity_poly.pdbx_strand_id
1 'polypeptide(L)'
;MDDKQFDFVIQGDFMFQILIQHFSLTKKQNQLLLRLTQGLSKQEILLDLDISESNYNYYVTQLRQLFRVNTTTQLVAIAFRSGYISNLESRLLSL
;
A
#
# COMPACT_ATOMS: atom_id res chain seq x y z
N MET A 1 -24.35 6.09 -32.39
CA MET A 1 -23.58 6.63 -31.26
C MET A 1 -23.28 5.44 -30.37
N ASP A 2 -22.06 4.93 -30.43
CA ASP A 2 -21.63 3.84 -29.53
C ASP A 2 -21.09 4.46 -28.24
N ASP A 3 -21.78 4.15 -27.15
CA ASP A 3 -21.44 4.54 -25.78
C ASP A 3 -20.13 3.86 -25.37
N LYS A 4 -19.03 4.60 -25.50
CA LYS A 4 -17.74 4.31 -24.87
C LYS A 4 -17.79 4.62 -23.37
N GLN A 5 -18.61 3.90 -22.64
CA GLN A 5 -18.70 3.92 -21.18
C GLN A 5 -18.69 2.44 -20.77
N PHE A 6 -17.58 1.82 -20.35
CA PHE A 6 -17.18 1.79 -18.93
C PHE A 6 -15.85 1.01 -18.69
N ASP A 7 -14.84 1.08 -19.56
CA ASP A 7 -13.62 0.27 -19.36
C ASP A 7 -12.62 0.78 -18.29
N PHE A 8 -12.86 1.94 -17.67
CA PHE A 8 -11.97 2.48 -16.63
C PHE A 8 -12.19 1.91 -15.22
N VAL A 9 -13.28 1.15 -15.01
CA VAL A 9 -13.60 0.58 -13.69
C VAL A 9 -12.79 -0.70 -13.41
N ILE A 10 -12.22 -1.36 -14.42
CA ILE A 10 -11.63 -2.71 -14.28
C ILE A 10 -10.09 -2.72 -14.32
N GLN A 11 -9.44 -1.70 -13.76
CA GLN A 11 -7.99 -1.77 -13.48
C GLN A 11 -7.69 -1.72 -11.98
N GLY A 12 -8.40 -0.88 -11.22
CA GLY A 12 -8.25 -0.78 -9.76
C GLY A 12 -8.72 -2.04 -9.04
N ASP A 13 -9.93 -2.52 -9.34
CA ASP A 13 -10.54 -3.68 -8.67
C ASP A 13 -9.85 -5.00 -9.03
N PHE A 14 -9.35 -5.14 -10.25
CA PHE A 14 -8.56 -6.31 -10.65
C PHE A 14 -7.18 -6.32 -9.94
N MET A 15 -6.52 -5.16 -9.87
CA MET A 15 -5.31 -4.97 -9.07
C MET A 15 -5.56 -5.24 -7.59
N PHE A 16 -6.71 -4.81 -7.05
CA PHE A 16 -7.12 -5.06 -5.67
C PHE A 16 -7.22 -6.55 -5.37
N GLN A 17 -7.92 -7.32 -6.21
CA GLN A 17 -8.08 -8.76 -6.00
C GLN A 17 -6.72 -9.47 -6.06
N ILE A 18 -5.85 -9.12 -7.00
CA ILE A 18 -4.49 -9.68 -7.08
C ILE A 18 -3.67 -9.31 -5.84
N LEU A 19 -3.71 -8.05 -5.40
CA LEU A 19 -2.88 -7.58 -4.29
C LEU A 19 -3.37 -8.10 -2.93
N ILE A 20 -4.68 -8.11 -2.70
CA ILE A 20 -5.29 -8.57 -1.43
C ILE A 20 -5.26 -10.09 -1.33
N GLN A 21 -5.51 -10.83 -2.41
CA GLN A 21 -5.53 -12.30 -2.33
C GLN A 21 -4.14 -12.91 -2.30
N HIS A 22 -3.09 -12.25 -2.83
CA HIS A 22 -1.75 -12.84 -2.89
C HIS A 22 -0.75 -12.30 -1.87
N PHE A 23 -0.93 -11.10 -1.29
CA PHE A 23 0.06 -10.53 -0.36
C PHE A 23 -0.46 -10.46 1.07
N SER A 24 -0.05 -11.44 1.88
CA SER A 24 -0.21 -11.39 3.34
C SER A 24 0.86 -10.47 3.94
N LEU A 25 0.58 -9.18 4.02
CA LEU A 25 1.44 -8.23 4.71
C LEU A 25 1.36 -8.44 6.23
N THR A 26 2.52 -8.43 6.88
CA THR A 26 2.61 -8.41 8.35
C THR A 26 2.01 -7.12 8.92
N LYS A 27 1.68 -7.13 10.22
CA LYS A 27 1.15 -5.94 10.92
C LYS A 27 2.06 -4.71 10.74
N LYS A 28 3.38 -4.88 10.90
CA LYS A 28 4.36 -3.77 10.76
C LYS A 28 4.48 -3.27 9.32
N GLN A 29 4.41 -4.16 8.32
CA GLN A 29 4.40 -3.75 6.91
C GLN A 29 3.12 -2.97 6.55
N ASN A 30 1.97 -3.40 7.06
CA ASN A 30 0.70 -2.69 6.88
C ASN A 30 0.75 -1.29 7.50
N GLN A 31 1.22 -1.20 8.75
CA GLN A 31 1.40 0.09 9.43
C GLN A 31 2.34 1.00 8.63
N LEU A 32 3.50 0.49 8.21
CA LEU A 32 4.44 1.25 7.38
C LEU A 32 3.81 1.74 6.07
N LEU A 33 3.13 0.86 5.33
CA LEU A 33 2.49 1.22 4.07
C LEU A 33 1.46 2.34 4.27
N LEU A 34 0.67 2.27 5.34
CA LEU A 34 -0.30 3.31 5.70
C LEU A 34 0.38 4.67 5.93
N ARG A 35 1.49 4.71 6.67
CA ARG A 35 2.20 5.97 6.94
C ARG A 35 2.87 6.55 5.70
N LEU A 36 3.40 5.69 4.83
CA LEU A 36 3.91 6.11 3.52
C LEU A 36 2.80 6.77 2.69
N THR A 37 1.58 6.24 2.74
CA THR A 37 0.43 6.80 2.01
C THR A 37 -0.11 8.07 2.64
N GLN A 38 0.10 8.28 3.94
CA GLN A 38 -0.20 9.53 4.64
C GLN A 38 0.81 10.64 4.33
N GLY A 39 1.90 10.33 3.60
CA GLY A 39 2.93 11.31 3.24
C GLY A 39 3.90 11.65 4.38
N LEU A 40 3.94 10.84 5.44
CA LEU A 40 4.91 11.05 6.51
C LEU A 40 6.35 10.89 6.00
N SER A 41 7.23 11.73 6.52
CA SER A 41 8.67 11.62 6.30
C SER A 41 9.22 10.35 6.97
N LYS A 42 10.38 9.90 6.48
CA LYS A 42 11.06 8.74 7.06
C LYS A 42 11.27 8.91 8.57
N GLN A 43 11.73 10.08 9.02
CA GLN A 43 11.97 10.35 10.43
C GLN A 43 10.69 10.23 11.27
N GLU A 44 9.58 10.79 10.80
CA GLU A 44 8.28 10.67 11.47
C GLU A 44 7.83 9.19 11.57
N ILE A 45 8.05 8.41 10.50
CA ILE A 45 7.71 6.99 10.48
C ILE A 45 8.55 6.17 11.46
N LEU A 46 9.85 6.43 11.53
CA LEU A 46 10.75 5.73 12.46
C LEU A 46 10.30 5.93 13.90
N LEU A 47 9.91 7.16 14.23
CA LEU A 47 9.39 7.52 15.55
C LEU A 47 8.00 6.92 15.82
N ASP A 48 7.05 7.07 14.89
CA ASP A 48 5.68 6.58 15.06
C ASP A 48 5.61 5.05 15.20
N LEU A 49 6.45 4.33 14.46
CA LEU A 49 6.44 2.87 14.48
C LEU A 49 7.40 2.24 15.49
N ASP A 50 8.21 3.06 16.16
CA ASP A 50 9.31 2.66 17.04
C ASP A 50 10.20 1.60 16.36
N ILE A 51 10.79 1.96 15.22
CA ILE A 51 11.66 1.08 14.43
C ILE A 51 12.98 1.77 14.06
N SER A 52 14.03 0.95 13.89
CA SER A 52 15.30 1.43 13.36
C SER A 52 15.23 1.75 11.86
N GLU A 53 16.16 2.57 11.39
CA GLU A 53 16.33 2.86 9.97
C GLU A 53 16.56 1.59 9.13
N SER A 54 17.32 0.62 9.66
CA SER A 54 17.54 -0.67 9.01
C SER A 54 16.23 -1.44 8.83
N ASN A 55 15.38 -1.47 9.86
CA ASN A 55 14.07 -2.13 9.79
C ASN A 55 13.15 -1.43 8.80
N TYR A 56 13.13 -0.09 8.79
CA TYR A 56 12.40 0.68 7.79
C TYR A 56 12.83 0.32 6.37
N ASN A 57 14.14 0.36 6.09
CA ASN A 57 14.66 0.06 4.75
C ASN A 57 14.33 -1.39 4.34
N TYR A 58 14.44 -2.33 5.28
CA TYR A 58 14.05 -3.72 5.08
C TYR A 58 12.57 -3.85 4.70
N TYR A 59 11.66 -3.25 5.48
CA TYR A 59 10.23 -3.32 5.21
C TYR A 59 9.82 -2.62 3.91
N VAL A 60 10.39 -1.44 3.60
CA VAL A 60 10.15 -0.76 2.31
C VAL A 60 10.60 -1.65 1.15
N THR A 61 11.75 -2.31 1.29
CA THR A 61 12.27 -3.23 0.25
C THR A 61 11.34 -4.42 0.05
N GLN A 62 10.89 -5.04 1.15
CA GLN A 62 9.94 -6.15 1.10
C GLN A 62 8.61 -5.72 0.45
N LEU A 63 8.06 -4.57 0.86
CA LEU A 63 6.84 -4.02 0.26
C LEU A 63 7.00 -3.79 -1.25
N ARG A 64 8.12 -3.20 -1.67
CA ARG A 64 8.40 -2.98 -3.10
C ARG A 64 8.51 -4.29 -3.88
N GLN A 65 9.13 -5.33 -3.30
CA GLN A 65 9.22 -6.65 -3.92
C GLN A 65 7.85 -7.31 -4.07
N LEU A 66 7.03 -7.28 -3.01
CA LEU A 66 5.69 -7.85 -3.01
C LEU A 66 4.81 -7.15 -4.05
N PHE A 67 4.82 -5.82 -4.08
CA PHE A 67 4.05 -5.03 -5.04
C PHE A 67 4.68 -4.96 -6.44
N ARG A 68 5.85 -5.60 -6.64
CA ARG A 68 6.62 -5.61 -7.90
C ARG A 68 6.90 -4.22 -8.48
N VAL A 69 7.34 -3.30 -7.62
CA VAL A 69 7.62 -1.89 -7.97
C VAL A 69 9.04 -1.45 -7.62
N ASN A 70 9.51 -0.44 -8.34
CA ASN A 70 10.88 0.05 -8.26
C ASN A 70 11.03 1.30 -7.40
N THR A 71 9.95 1.96 -7.01
CA THR A 71 10.03 3.16 -6.16
C THR A 71 8.93 3.17 -5.10
N THR A 72 9.18 3.88 -4.00
CA THR A 72 8.18 4.11 -2.96
C THR A 72 6.98 4.90 -3.50
N THR A 73 7.20 5.82 -4.45
CA THR A 73 6.12 6.53 -5.14
C THR A 73 5.21 5.58 -5.91
N GLN A 74 5.78 4.62 -6.65
CA GLN A 74 5.00 3.59 -7.34
C GLN A 74 4.23 2.70 -6.35
N LEU A 75 4.87 2.32 -5.24
CA LEU A 75 4.24 1.56 -4.16
C LEU A 75 2.99 2.28 -3.61
N VAL A 76 3.12 3.56 -3.26
CA VAL A 76 2.03 4.41 -2.77
C VAL A 76 0.92 4.54 -3.82
N ALA A 77 1.28 4.82 -5.07
CA ALA A 77 0.30 4.96 -6.16
C ALA A 77 -0.52 3.68 -6.37
N ILE A 78 0.12 2.50 -6.34
CA ILE A 78 -0.57 1.22 -6.46
C ILE A 78 -1.45 0.95 -5.24
N ALA A 79 -0.96 1.20 -4.02
CA ALA A 79 -1.74 0.98 -2.81
C ALA A 79 -3.04 1.82 -2.78
N PHE A 80 -2.99 3.06 -3.30
CA PHE A 80 -4.20 3.88 -3.47
C PHE A 80 -5.09 3.39 -4.61
N ARG A 81 -4.55 3.18 -5.81
CA ARG A 81 -5.34 2.80 -7.00
C ARG A 81 -6.01 1.44 -6.86
N SER A 82 -5.40 0.55 -6.10
CA SER A 82 -6.00 -0.74 -5.79
C SER A 82 -7.08 -0.63 -4.71
N GLY A 83 -7.20 0.46 -3.96
CA GLY A 83 -8.11 0.49 -2.79
C GLY A 83 -7.60 -0.34 -1.59
N TYR A 84 -6.34 -0.81 -1.63
CA TYR A 84 -5.72 -1.53 -0.51
C TYR A 84 -5.76 -0.70 0.78
N ILE A 85 -5.49 0.60 0.68
CA ILE A 85 -5.47 1.51 1.83
C ILE A 85 -6.86 1.66 2.44
N SER A 86 -7.90 1.85 1.62
CA SER A 86 -9.28 1.94 2.12
C SER A 86 -9.70 0.67 2.87
N ASN A 87 -9.28 -0.51 2.38
CA ASN A 87 -9.50 -1.78 3.08
C ASN A 87 -8.72 -1.86 4.39
N LEU A 88 -7.45 -1.46 4.37
CA LEU A 88 -6.57 -1.50 5.53
C LEU A 88 -7.07 -0.57 6.65
N GLU A 89 -7.47 0.65 6.32
CA GLU A 89 -8.05 1.60 7.28
C GLU A 89 -9.32 1.04 7.93
N SER A 90 -10.21 0.45 7.12
CA SER A 90 -11.43 -0.19 7.63
C SER A 90 -11.12 -1.30 8.64
N ARG A 91 -10.06 -2.09 8.41
CA ARG A 91 -9.62 -3.18 9.30
C ARG A 91 -8.95 -2.69 10.58
N LEU A 92 -8.25 -1.56 10.52
CA LEU A 92 -7.56 -0.97 11.67
C LEU A 92 -8.51 -0.17 12.56
N LEU A 93 -9.58 0.39 12.01
CA LEU A 93 -10.63 1.11 12.73
C LEU A 93 -11.74 0.20 13.30
N SER A 94 -11.78 -1.07 12.89
CA SER A 94 -12.70 -2.08 13.41
C SER A 94 -12.17 -2.86 14.63
N LEU A 95 -11.03 -2.45 15.19
CA LEU A 95 -10.38 -3.01 16.39
C LEU A 95 -10.43 -2.00 17.53
#